data_AF-A0A9X8SY14-F1
#
_entry.id   AF-A0A9X8SY14-F1
#
_cell.length_a   1.000
_cell.length_b   1.000
_cell.length_c   1.000
_cell.angle_alpha   90.00
_cell.angle_beta   90.00
_cell.angle_gamma   90.00
#
_symmetry.space_group_name_H-M   'P 1'
#
loop_
_entity.id
_entity.type
_entity.pdbx_description
1 polymer ?
#
loop_
_entity_poly.entity_id
_entity_poly.type
_entity_poly.pdbx_seq_one_letter_code
_entity_poly.pdbx_strand_id
1 'polypeptide(L)'
;MAMQEIKDTFFYKIDGQTIGYSLLQKSGLSPGQFYIKISDRYNFNAGRDVDIYKIISSTQADVYKANKYNYQSVATSSPPAPKNDSLYQSITIDGRSIGRVICNNQVVWQNQGRSTSASGGWQQLWQGTLSLDDVRLPAYRLYLFKSDYDSFIRSATDLIGSYESINGNTLIARYDHSNNQLLISGFGQNPVTIYGRN
;
A
#
# COMPACT_ATOMS: atom_id res chain seq x y z
N MET A 1 -21.56 5.27 -5.59
CA MET A 1 -20.79 4.85 -4.40
C MET A 1 -20.38 6.09 -3.66
N ALA A 2 -20.65 6.12 -2.36
CA ALA A 2 -20.34 7.25 -1.49
C ALA A 2 -19.66 6.69 -0.25
N MET A 3 -18.42 7.13 -0.02
CA MET A 3 -17.70 6.80 1.20
C MET A 3 -18.38 7.53 2.37
N GLN A 4 -18.82 6.76 3.37
CA GLN A 4 -19.51 7.29 4.53
C GLN A 4 -18.93 6.68 5.80
N GLU A 5 -19.00 7.44 6.89
CA GLU A 5 -18.77 6.87 8.23
C GLU A 5 -19.83 5.81 8.54
N ILE A 6 -19.37 4.71 9.14
CA ILE A 6 -20.28 3.67 9.61
C ILE A 6 -21.06 4.23 10.79
N LYS A 7 -22.38 4.32 10.61
CA LYS A 7 -23.31 4.78 11.65
C LYS A 7 -23.31 3.79 12.83
N ASP A 8 -23.42 4.33 14.04
CA ASP A 8 -23.59 3.52 15.25
C ASP A 8 -25.00 2.93 15.29
N THR A 9 -25.13 1.74 14.72
CA THR A 9 -26.37 0.97 14.67
C THR A 9 -26.05 -0.52 14.54
N PHE A 10 -27.10 -1.30 14.30
CA PHE A 10 -27.01 -2.74 14.09
C PHE A 10 -27.14 -3.10 12.62
N PHE A 11 -26.36 -4.11 12.25
CA PHE A 11 -26.23 -4.58 10.88
C PHE A 11 -26.45 -6.08 10.81
N TYR A 12 -26.88 -6.53 9.64
CA TYR A 12 -26.78 -7.93 9.26
C TYR A 12 -25.74 -8.10 8.17
N LYS A 13 -24.93 -9.17 8.29
CA LYS A 13 -24.04 -9.59 7.22
C LYS A 13 -24.86 -10.19 6.07
N ILE A 14 -24.50 -9.86 4.85
CA ILE A 14 -25.02 -10.49 3.65
C ILE A 14 -24.03 -11.57 3.21
N ASP A 15 -24.53 -12.75 2.89
CA ASP A 15 -23.73 -13.84 2.30
C ASP A 15 -24.49 -14.45 1.12
N GLY A 16 -23.94 -14.32 -0.08
CA GLY A 16 -24.64 -14.60 -1.32
C GLY A 16 -25.96 -13.81 -1.39
N GLN A 17 -27.08 -14.48 -1.62
CA GLN A 17 -28.41 -13.86 -1.68
C GLN A 17 -29.16 -13.90 -0.32
N THR A 18 -28.47 -14.23 0.77
CA THR A 18 -29.08 -14.44 2.09
C THR A 18 -28.54 -13.47 3.13
N ILE A 19 -29.31 -13.31 4.21
CA ILE A 19 -28.95 -12.50 5.37
C ILE A 19 -28.51 -13.44 6.49
N GLY A 20 -27.32 -13.21 7.05
CA GLY A 20 -26.83 -13.95 8.20
C GLY A 20 -27.71 -13.80 9.43
N TYR A 21 -27.69 -14.81 10.31
CA TYR A 21 -28.56 -14.86 11.49
C TYR A 21 -28.14 -13.91 12.62
N SER A 22 -26.86 -13.51 12.65
CA SER A 22 -26.30 -12.68 13.72
C SER A 22 -26.49 -11.20 13.44
N LEU A 23 -26.99 -10.49 14.45
CA LEU A 23 -27.04 -9.04 14.48
C LEU A 23 -25.71 -8.50 15.02
N LEU A 24 -25.07 -7.62 14.26
CA LEU A 24 -23.73 -7.12 14.56
C LEU A 24 -23.75 -5.61 14.82
N GLN A 25 -23.00 -5.18 15.82
CA GLN A 25 -22.67 -3.77 16.03
C GLN A 25 -21.48 -3.37 15.16
N LYS A 26 -21.23 -2.06 15.03
CA LYS A 26 -20.12 -1.48 14.25
C LYS A 26 -18.75 -2.14 14.50
N SER A 27 -18.42 -2.48 15.75
CA SER A 27 -17.16 -3.13 16.12
C SER A 27 -17.02 -4.57 15.60
N GLY A 28 -18.14 -5.23 15.29
CA GLY A 28 -18.18 -6.60 14.77
C GLY A 28 -18.19 -6.67 13.25
N LEU A 29 -18.02 -5.54 12.55
CA LEU A 29 -18.00 -5.49 11.09
C LEU A 29 -16.58 -5.76 10.57
N SER A 30 -16.48 -6.57 9.52
CA SER A 30 -15.20 -6.96 8.93
C SER A 30 -14.96 -6.26 7.60
N PRO A 31 -13.76 -5.69 7.36
CA PRO A 31 -13.39 -5.13 6.07
C PRO A 31 -13.59 -6.12 4.91
N GLY A 32 -14.00 -5.60 3.76
CA GLY A 32 -14.30 -6.37 2.54
C GLY A 32 -15.62 -7.12 2.55
N GLN A 33 -16.38 -7.12 3.66
CA GLN A 33 -17.68 -7.78 3.75
C GLN A 33 -18.83 -6.79 3.52
N PHE A 34 -20.01 -7.34 3.22
CA PHE A 34 -21.22 -6.58 2.87
C PHE A 34 -22.27 -6.69 3.97
N TYR A 35 -22.90 -5.57 4.28
CA TYR A 35 -23.89 -5.49 5.33
C TYR A 35 -25.07 -4.62 4.91
N ILE A 36 -26.20 -4.82 5.59
CA ILE A 36 -27.37 -3.93 5.58
C ILE A 36 -27.72 -3.54 7.00
N LYS A 37 -28.43 -2.43 7.17
CA LYS A 37 -28.98 -2.09 8.48
C LYS A 37 -30.10 -3.06 8.87
N ILE A 38 -30.33 -3.18 10.17
CA ILE A 38 -31.45 -3.94 10.73
C ILE A 38 -32.81 -3.57 10.10
N SER A 39 -33.04 -2.28 9.82
CA SER A 39 -34.29 -1.77 9.23
C SER A 39 -34.54 -2.26 7.79
N ASP A 40 -33.47 -2.62 7.08
CA ASP A 40 -33.53 -2.99 5.67
C ASP A 40 -33.71 -4.50 5.44
N ARG A 41 -33.71 -5.31 6.51
CA ARG A 41 -33.81 -6.77 6.44
C ARG A 41 -34.99 -7.26 5.60
N TYR A 42 -36.18 -6.73 5.86
CA TYR A 42 -37.40 -7.13 5.16
C TYR A 42 -37.37 -6.72 3.68
N ASN A 43 -36.90 -5.50 3.40
CA ASN A 43 -36.81 -4.98 2.03
C ASN A 43 -35.79 -5.77 1.20
N PHE A 44 -34.63 -6.10 1.78
CA PHE A 44 -33.60 -6.90 1.11
C PHE A 44 -34.11 -8.32 0.79
N ASN A 45 -34.79 -8.98 1.74
CA ASN A 45 -35.41 -10.29 1.52
C ASN A 45 -36.45 -10.26 0.40
N ALA A 46 -37.24 -9.19 0.32
CA ALA A 46 -38.21 -8.94 -0.74
C ALA A 46 -37.56 -8.56 -2.09
N GLY A 47 -36.23 -8.50 -2.19
CA GLY A 47 -35.52 -8.15 -3.42
C GLY A 47 -35.59 -6.68 -3.81
N ARG A 48 -35.94 -5.80 -2.87
CA ARG A 48 -35.98 -4.35 -3.08
C ARG A 48 -34.60 -3.74 -2.87
N ASP A 49 -34.38 -2.58 -3.48
CA ASP A 49 -33.13 -1.84 -3.29
C ASP A 49 -33.07 -1.24 -1.88
N VAL A 50 -31.93 -1.47 -1.24
CA VAL A 50 -31.59 -0.99 0.11
C VAL A 50 -30.19 -0.41 0.12
N ASP A 51 -29.80 0.25 1.21
CA ASP A 51 -28.41 0.67 1.38
C ASP A 51 -27.53 -0.53 1.71
N ILE A 52 -26.57 -0.82 0.83
CA ILE A 52 -25.53 -1.82 1.04
C ILE A 52 -24.29 -1.12 1.57
N TYR A 53 -23.76 -1.64 2.68
CA TYR A 53 -22.54 -1.16 3.33
C TYR A 53 -21.42 -2.16 3.03
N LYS A 54 -20.53 -1.81 2.10
CA LYS A 54 -19.27 -2.55 1.87
C LYS A 54 -18.21 -1.96 2.79
N ILE A 55 -17.78 -2.72 3.79
CA ILE A 55 -16.85 -2.19 4.81
C ILE A 55 -15.46 -2.03 4.20
N ILE A 56 -14.89 -0.83 4.34
CA ILE A 56 -13.52 -0.52 3.88
C ILE A 56 -12.56 -0.58 5.06
N SER A 57 -12.97 -0.05 6.21
CA SER A 57 -12.18 0.01 7.44
C SER A 57 -13.07 -0.06 8.67
N SER A 58 -12.48 0.03 9.87
CA SER A 58 -13.24 0.06 11.14
C SER A 58 -14.17 1.26 11.29
N THR A 59 -13.97 2.32 10.51
CA THR A 59 -14.77 3.56 10.58
C THR A 59 -15.51 3.89 9.29
N GLN A 60 -15.12 3.33 8.15
CA GLN A 60 -15.64 3.71 6.83
C GLN A 60 -16.25 2.53 6.07
N ALA A 61 -17.33 2.82 5.36
CA ALA A 61 -17.96 1.93 4.40
C ALA A 61 -18.25 2.67 3.09
N ASP A 62 -18.20 1.92 1.99
CA ASP A 62 -18.84 2.35 0.75
C ASP A 62 -20.33 2.04 0.83
N VAL A 63 -21.16 3.05 0.64
CA VAL A 63 -22.61 2.92 0.71
C VAL A 63 -23.23 3.19 -0.65
N TYR A 64 -24.04 2.25 -1.11
CA TYR A 64 -24.76 2.35 -2.38
C TYR A 64 -26.10 1.60 -2.33
N LYS A 65 -27.02 2.01 -3.21
CA LYS A 65 -28.31 1.34 -3.38
C LYS A 65 -28.15 0.10 -4.27
N ALA A 66 -28.59 -1.04 -3.77
CA ALA A 66 -28.66 -2.30 -4.52
C ALA A 66 -29.56 -3.31 -3.78
N ASN A 67 -29.79 -4.47 -4.39
CA ASN A 67 -30.61 -5.55 -3.82
C ASN A 67 -29.86 -6.89 -3.82
N LYS A 68 -30.51 -7.94 -3.32
CA LYS A 68 -29.89 -9.27 -3.13
C LYS A 68 -29.37 -9.92 -4.40
N TYR A 69 -29.81 -9.48 -5.58
CA TYR A 69 -29.40 -10.06 -6.86
C TYR A 69 -28.18 -9.37 -7.48
N ASN A 70 -27.89 -8.12 -7.12
CA ASN A 70 -26.88 -7.31 -7.82
C ASN A 70 -25.88 -6.58 -6.92
N TYR A 71 -25.99 -6.66 -5.59
CA TYR A 71 -25.14 -5.87 -4.69
C TYR A 71 -23.63 -6.11 -4.88
N GLN A 72 -23.20 -7.32 -5.23
CA GLN A 72 -21.78 -7.62 -5.51
C GLN A 72 -21.33 -7.08 -6.87
N SER A 73 -22.19 -7.18 -7.88
CA SER A 73 -21.90 -6.66 -9.23
C SER A 73 -21.80 -5.14 -9.21
N VAL A 74 -22.66 -4.46 -8.45
CA VAL A 74 -22.55 -3.02 -8.24
C VAL A 74 -21.27 -2.70 -7.48
N ALA A 75 -20.82 -3.54 -6.54
CA ALA A 75 -19.57 -3.38 -5.80
C ALA A 75 -18.28 -3.38 -6.64
N THR A 76 -18.37 -3.63 -7.95
CA THR A 76 -17.23 -3.74 -8.89
C THR A 76 -16.69 -2.41 -9.38
N SER A 77 -17.21 -1.25 -8.96
CA SER A 77 -16.27 -0.14 -8.77
C SER A 77 -15.46 -0.49 -7.54
N SER A 78 -14.39 -1.25 -7.77
CA SER A 78 -13.29 -1.39 -6.84
C SER A 78 -13.10 -0.03 -6.18
N PRO A 79 -13.06 0.06 -4.83
CA PRO A 79 -12.58 1.29 -4.22
C PRO A 79 -11.31 1.64 -4.98
N PRO A 80 -11.16 2.89 -5.48
CA PRO A 80 -9.97 3.26 -6.21
C PRO A 80 -8.81 2.73 -5.38
N ALA A 81 -8.02 1.81 -5.97
CA ALA A 81 -6.81 1.29 -5.33
C ALA A 81 -6.17 2.50 -4.67
N PRO A 82 -6.00 2.49 -3.32
CA PRO A 82 -5.92 3.69 -2.50
C PRO A 82 -5.11 4.68 -3.29
N LYS A 83 -5.81 5.69 -3.80
CA LYS A 83 -5.19 6.68 -4.64
C LYS A 83 -4.23 7.33 -3.66
N ASN A 84 -2.98 6.91 -3.71
CA ASN A 84 -1.89 7.52 -2.99
C ASN A 84 -1.64 8.85 -3.71
N ASP A 85 -2.69 9.69 -3.79
CA ASP A 85 -2.56 11.11 -3.95
C ASP A 85 -1.89 11.50 -2.65
N SER A 86 -0.56 11.49 -2.70
CA SER A 86 0.37 11.72 -1.61
C SER A 86 -0.05 12.96 -0.81
N LEU A 87 -0.88 12.78 0.21
CA LEU A 87 -1.42 13.87 1.05
C LEU A 87 -0.32 14.65 1.76
N TYR A 88 0.86 14.05 1.90
CA TYR A 88 2.03 14.67 2.48
C TYR A 88 3.11 14.83 1.40
N GLN A 89 3.44 16.07 1.04
CA GLN A 89 4.61 16.37 0.22
C GLN A 89 5.91 16.25 1.04
N SER A 90 5.82 16.40 2.37
CA SER A 90 6.92 16.21 3.31
C SER A 90 6.39 15.87 4.69
N ILE A 91 7.20 15.15 5.48
CA ILE A 91 6.93 14.83 6.89
C ILE A 91 8.16 15.29 7.69
N THR A 92 7.95 15.99 8.80
CA THR A 92 9.01 16.42 9.71
C THR A 92 8.71 16.00 11.14
N ILE A 93 9.73 15.56 11.88
CA ILE A 93 9.67 15.28 13.32
C ILE A 93 10.84 16.02 13.96
N ASP A 94 10.56 16.90 14.94
CA ASP A 94 11.57 17.73 15.61
C ASP A 94 12.49 18.51 14.63
N GLY A 95 11.91 19.03 13.55
CA GLY A 95 12.64 19.75 12.51
C GLY A 95 13.48 18.86 11.58
N ARG A 96 13.47 17.54 11.75
CA ARG A 96 14.15 16.58 10.87
C ARG A 96 13.19 16.03 9.83
N SER A 97 13.61 16.07 8.56
CA SER A 97 12.85 15.49 7.46
C SER A 97 12.81 13.97 7.55
N ILE A 98 11.62 13.40 7.41
CA ILE A 98 11.38 11.95 7.38
C ILE A 98 11.41 11.49 5.92
N GLY A 99 12.30 10.56 5.60
CA GLY A 99 12.43 10.02 4.24
C GLY A 99 11.36 8.98 3.87
N ARG A 100 10.82 8.26 4.88
CA ARG A 100 9.88 7.14 4.69
C ARG A 100 9.07 6.85 5.95
N VAL A 101 7.84 6.39 5.79
CA VAL A 101 6.97 5.85 6.83
C VAL A 101 6.64 4.40 6.49
N ILE A 102 6.84 3.50 7.46
CA ILE A 102 6.55 2.07 7.34
C ILE A 102 5.53 1.71 8.42
N CYS A 103 4.47 1.01 8.04
CA CYS A 103 3.48 0.47 8.95
C CYS A 103 3.27 -1.01 8.61
N ASN A 104 3.33 -1.90 9.61
CA ASN A 104 3.18 -3.35 9.41
C ASN A 104 4.07 -3.90 8.27
N ASN A 105 5.35 -3.51 8.25
CA ASN A 105 6.33 -3.83 7.21
C ASN A 105 6.02 -3.31 5.80
N GLN A 106 4.93 -2.57 5.61
CA GLN A 106 4.58 -1.97 4.33
C GLN A 106 4.97 -0.49 4.30
N VAL A 107 5.60 -0.06 3.20
CA VAL A 107 5.88 1.36 2.96
C VAL A 107 4.56 2.06 2.66
N VAL A 108 4.07 2.86 3.62
CA VAL A 108 2.80 3.60 3.47
C VAL A 108 3.01 4.99 2.88
N TRP A 109 4.21 5.55 3.07
CA TRP A 109 4.61 6.81 2.47
C TRP A 109 6.12 6.87 2.30
N GLN A 110 6.58 7.47 1.22
CA GLN A 110 7.98 7.75 0.98
C GLN A 110 8.06 9.12 0.34
N ASN A 111 9.02 9.93 0.76
CA ASN A 111 9.29 11.17 0.07
C ASN A 111 9.68 10.81 -1.37
N GLN A 112 8.81 11.13 -2.33
CA GLN A 112 9.11 11.05 -3.75
C GLN A 112 10.08 12.18 -4.08
N GLY A 113 11.31 12.04 -3.59
CA GLY A 113 12.42 12.88 -4.00
C GLY A 113 12.61 12.66 -5.49
N ARG A 114 11.97 13.50 -6.30
CA ARG A 114 12.41 13.78 -7.66
C ARG A 114 13.87 14.22 -7.50
N SER A 115 14.82 13.39 -7.91
CA SER A 115 16.22 13.77 -7.79
C SER A 115 16.48 14.95 -8.72
N THR A 116 16.74 16.10 -8.10
CA THR A 116 17.39 17.24 -8.72
C THR A 116 18.73 17.46 -8.02
N SER A 117 19.60 16.45 -8.01
CA SER A 117 20.99 16.67 -7.63
C SER A 117 21.74 17.24 -8.83
N ALA A 118 21.81 18.58 -8.89
CA ALA A 118 22.67 19.32 -9.80
C ALA A 118 24.17 19.16 -9.48
N SER A 119 24.49 18.64 -8.30
CA SER A 119 25.85 18.25 -7.90
C SER A 119 26.07 16.78 -8.23
N GLY A 120 26.95 16.46 -9.18
CA GLY A 120 27.25 15.10 -9.62
C GLY A 120 27.95 14.18 -8.60
N GLY A 121 27.58 14.25 -7.31
CA GLY A 121 28.04 13.38 -6.22
C GLY A 121 27.04 12.26 -5.90
N TRP A 122 27.42 11.37 -4.99
CA TRP A 122 26.57 10.29 -4.51
C TRP A 122 25.48 10.82 -3.55
N GLN A 123 24.23 10.51 -3.84
CA GLN A 123 23.08 10.81 -2.97
C GLN A 123 22.59 9.55 -2.28
N GLN A 124 22.48 9.55 -0.96
CA GLN A 124 21.88 8.43 -0.22
C GLN A 124 20.38 8.33 -0.52
N LEU A 125 19.95 7.15 -0.97
CA LEU A 125 18.57 6.84 -1.34
C LEU A 125 17.86 6.05 -0.27
N TRP A 126 18.58 5.13 0.39
CA TRP A 126 17.99 4.18 1.32
C TRP A 126 19.01 3.62 2.30
N GLN A 127 18.54 3.26 3.50
CA GLN A 127 19.30 2.49 4.48
C GLN A 127 18.35 1.58 5.27
N GLY A 128 18.72 0.31 5.44
CA GLY A 128 17.98 -0.63 6.28
C GLY A 128 18.37 -2.09 6.04
N THR A 129 17.68 -3.00 6.72
CA THR A 129 17.79 -4.44 6.47
C THR A 129 16.89 -4.82 5.29
N LEU A 130 17.40 -5.67 4.39
CA LEU A 130 16.64 -6.12 3.22
C LEU A 130 15.51 -7.08 3.63
N SER A 131 14.41 -7.00 2.90
CA SER A 131 13.26 -7.89 3.00
C SER A 131 12.82 -8.35 1.60
N LEU A 132 11.97 -9.37 1.56
CA LEU A 132 11.39 -9.87 0.31
C LEU A 132 10.46 -8.84 -0.35
N ASP A 133 9.98 -7.85 0.42
CA ASP A 133 9.22 -6.73 -0.13
C ASP A 133 10.13 -5.75 -0.88
N ASP A 134 9.74 -5.40 -2.10
CA ASP A 134 10.45 -4.43 -2.92
C ASP A 134 10.39 -3.01 -2.33
N VAL A 135 11.56 -2.44 -2.10
CA VAL A 135 11.78 -1.02 -1.88
C VAL A 135 11.93 -0.33 -3.23
N ARG A 136 11.14 0.74 -3.44
CA ARG A 136 11.19 1.55 -4.66
C ARG A 136 12.05 2.79 -4.42
N LEU A 137 13.03 3.02 -5.28
CA LEU A 137 13.99 4.11 -5.17
C LEU A 137 14.03 4.93 -6.47
N PRO A 138 14.36 6.24 -6.39
CA PRO A 138 14.47 7.08 -7.58
C PRO A 138 15.52 6.56 -8.56
N ALA A 139 15.31 6.82 -9.86
CA ALA A 139 16.25 6.47 -10.90
C ALA A 139 17.50 7.34 -10.93
N TYR A 140 18.65 6.68 -11.10
CA TYR A 140 19.98 7.25 -11.35
C TYR A 140 20.73 6.40 -12.37
N ARG A 141 21.78 6.96 -12.98
CA ARG A 141 22.64 6.22 -13.92
C ARG A 141 23.52 5.17 -13.24
N LEU A 142 24.02 5.49 -12.04
CA LEU A 142 24.88 4.64 -11.24
C LEU A 142 24.31 4.47 -9.84
N TYR A 143 24.48 3.28 -9.28
CA TYR A 143 24.13 2.95 -7.91
C TYR A 143 25.32 2.37 -7.17
N LEU A 144 25.50 2.78 -5.92
CA LEU A 144 26.47 2.24 -4.98
C LEU A 144 25.69 1.53 -3.86
N PHE A 145 25.99 0.26 -3.68
CA PHE A 145 25.46 -0.57 -2.61
C PHE A 145 26.56 -0.77 -1.58
N LYS A 146 26.26 -0.52 -0.31
CA LYS A 146 27.24 -0.61 0.78
C LYS A 146 26.63 -1.32 1.98
N SER A 147 27.38 -2.23 2.58
CA SER A 147 27.08 -2.82 3.90
C SER A 147 28.39 -2.98 4.65
N ASP A 148 28.53 -2.29 5.78
CA ASP A 148 29.80 -2.14 6.52
C ASP A 148 30.99 -1.78 5.62
N TYR A 149 31.93 -2.71 5.45
CA TYR A 149 33.14 -2.55 4.65
C TYR A 149 32.98 -3.05 3.20
N ASP A 150 31.93 -3.81 2.91
CA ASP A 150 31.64 -4.29 1.57
C ASP A 150 30.88 -3.25 0.77
N SER A 151 31.28 -3.07 -0.49
CA SER A 151 30.52 -2.24 -1.41
C SER A 151 30.77 -2.61 -2.86
N PHE A 152 29.79 -2.29 -3.71
CA PHE A 152 29.94 -2.41 -5.15
C PHE A 152 29.11 -1.36 -5.88
N ILE A 153 29.53 -1.05 -7.11
CA ILE A 153 28.86 -0.10 -7.99
C ILE A 153 28.27 -0.85 -9.18
N ARG A 154 27.06 -0.46 -9.61
CA ARG A 154 26.42 -0.96 -10.83
C ARG A 154 25.79 0.20 -11.60
N SER A 155 25.80 0.09 -12.93
CA SER A 155 24.99 0.97 -13.77
C SER A 155 23.53 0.52 -13.76
N ALA A 156 22.61 1.44 -14.01
CA ALA A 156 21.18 1.10 -14.14
C ALA A 156 20.93 0.02 -15.20
N THR A 157 21.71 0.04 -16.30
CA THR A 157 21.58 -0.92 -17.39
C THR A 157 22.04 -2.33 -17.04
N ASP A 158 22.91 -2.47 -16.04
CA ASP A 158 23.40 -3.78 -15.57
C ASP A 158 22.47 -4.41 -14.52
N LEU A 159 21.47 -3.68 -14.03
CA LEU A 159 20.54 -4.12 -13.00
C LEU A 159 19.27 -4.68 -13.62
N ILE A 160 19.33 -5.91 -14.14
CA ILE A 160 18.19 -6.61 -14.75
C ILE A 160 17.87 -7.85 -13.90
N GLY A 161 17.37 -7.62 -12.68
CA GLY A 161 17.10 -8.71 -11.74
C GLY A 161 18.39 -9.36 -11.22
N SER A 162 19.42 -8.55 -11.02
CA SER A 162 20.75 -9.00 -10.61
C SER A 162 20.74 -9.41 -9.14
N TYR A 163 21.39 -10.55 -8.86
CA TYR A 163 21.58 -11.09 -7.52
C TYR A 163 23.04 -10.86 -7.12
N GLU A 164 23.25 -10.23 -5.97
CA GLU A 164 24.60 -9.98 -5.45
C GLU A 164 24.63 -10.31 -3.96
N SER A 165 25.73 -10.91 -3.51
CA SER A 165 26.00 -11.08 -2.09
C SER A 165 26.78 -9.87 -1.57
N ILE A 166 26.34 -9.25 -0.48
CA ILE A 166 27.03 -8.14 0.17
C ILE A 166 26.97 -8.27 1.68
N ASN A 167 28.11 -8.44 2.33
CA ASN A 167 28.22 -8.62 3.77
C ASN A 167 27.25 -9.69 4.31
N GLY A 168 27.16 -10.84 3.64
CA GLY A 168 26.24 -11.93 4.01
C GLY A 168 24.76 -11.70 3.71
N ASN A 169 24.38 -10.57 3.11
CA ASN A 169 23.04 -10.35 2.58
C ASN A 169 22.93 -10.84 1.12
N THR A 170 21.78 -11.38 0.74
CA THR A 170 21.42 -11.54 -0.67
C THR A 170 20.60 -10.33 -1.10
N LEU A 171 21.14 -9.56 -2.05
CA LEU A 171 20.51 -8.38 -2.62
C LEU A 171 19.98 -8.70 -4.02
N ILE A 172 18.73 -8.30 -4.27
CA ILE A 172 18.06 -8.36 -5.55
C ILE A 172 17.83 -6.92 -6.00
N ALA A 173 18.42 -6.55 -7.13
CA ALA A 173 18.31 -5.19 -7.66
C ALA A 173 17.88 -5.21 -9.12
N ARG A 174 16.80 -4.48 -9.42
CA ARG A 174 16.24 -4.35 -10.77
C ARG A 174 15.94 -2.89 -11.10
N TYR A 175 16.45 -2.42 -12.22
CA TYR A 175 16.02 -1.18 -12.82
C TYR A 175 14.72 -1.42 -13.62
N ASP A 176 13.66 -0.76 -13.20
CA ASP A 176 12.36 -0.79 -13.84
C ASP A 176 12.26 0.40 -14.81
N HIS A 177 12.54 0.11 -16.08
CA HIS A 177 12.51 1.09 -17.17
C HIS A 177 11.12 1.69 -17.37
N SER A 178 10.05 0.93 -17.13
CA SER A 178 8.67 1.39 -17.36
C SER A 178 8.25 2.48 -16.39
N ASN A 179 8.71 2.38 -15.13
CA ASN A 179 8.38 3.33 -14.08
C ASN A 179 9.55 4.27 -13.71
N ASN A 180 10.67 4.16 -14.42
CA ASN A 180 11.90 4.94 -14.21
C ASN A 180 12.32 4.95 -12.72
N GLN A 181 12.50 3.75 -12.17
CA GLN A 181 12.80 3.54 -10.75
C GLN A 181 13.74 2.34 -10.56
N LEU A 182 14.43 2.32 -9.42
CA LEU A 182 15.16 1.15 -8.94
C LEU A 182 14.28 0.39 -7.96
N LEU A 183 14.21 -0.93 -8.11
CA LEU A 183 13.53 -1.84 -7.22
C LEU A 183 14.58 -2.69 -6.49
N ILE A 184 14.49 -2.72 -5.17
CA ILE A 184 15.42 -3.42 -4.29
C ILE A 184 14.67 -4.33 -3.35
N SER A 185 15.03 -5.60 -3.34
CA SER A 185 14.58 -6.58 -2.34
C SER A 185 15.74 -7.48 -1.97
N GLY A 186 15.53 -8.39 -1.02
CA GLY A 186 16.55 -9.34 -0.62
C GLY A 186 16.29 -9.95 0.73
N PHE A 187 17.30 -10.60 1.29
CA PHE A 187 17.23 -11.17 2.63
C PHE A 187 18.62 -11.17 3.27
N GLY A 188 18.65 -10.99 4.57
CA GLY A 188 19.88 -10.92 5.36
C GLY A 188 19.64 -10.14 6.65
N GLN A 189 20.66 -10.05 7.49
CA GLN A 189 20.55 -9.38 8.80
C GLN A 189 21.33 -8.07 8.86
N ASN A 190 22.28 -7.85 7.95
CA ASN A 190 23.16 -6.70 7.99
C ASN A 190 22.52 -5.53 7.22
N PRO A 191 22.55 -4.30 7.77
CA PRO A 191 21.98 -3.15 7.09
C PRO A 191 22.75 -2.84 5.82
N VAL A 192 22.01 -2.47 4.77
CA VAL A 192 22.55 -2.01 3.49
C VAL A 192 22.16 -0.55 3.31
N THR A 193 23.10 0.26 2.83
CA THR A 193 22.88 1.64 2.39
C THR A 193 23.06 1.72 0.88
N ILE A 194 22.14 2.42 0.21
CA ILE A 194 22.10 2.54 -1.25
C ILE A 194 22.21 4.01 -1.62
N TYR A 195 23.11 4.30 -2.55
CA TYR A 195 23.33 5.64 -3.09
C TYR A 195 23.08 5.68 -4.60
N GLY A 196 22.68 6.82 -5.13
CA GLY A 196 22.50 7.08 -6.56
C GLY A 196 23.34 8.24 -7.06
N ARG A 197 23.76 8.19 -8.33
CA ARG A 197 24.51 9.24 -9.03
C ARG A 197 24.17 9.27 -10.53
N ASN A 198 24.03 10.47 -11.10
CA ASN A 198 23.82 10.70 -12.54
C ASN A 198 25.12 10.93 -13.31
#